data_AF-A0A3B0CMX2-F1
#
_entry.id   AF-A0A3B0CMX2-F1
#
_cell.length_a   1.000
_cell.length_b   1.000
_cell.length_c   1.000
_cell.angle_alpha   90.00
_cell.angle_beta   90.00
_cell.angle_gamma   90.00
#
_symmetry.space_group_name_H-M   'P 1'
#
loop_
_entity.id
_entity.type
_entity.pdbx_description
1 polymer ?
#
loop_
_entity_poly.entity_id
_entity_poly.type
_entity_poly.pdbx_seq_one_letter_code
_entity_poly.pdbx_strand_id
1 'polypeptide(L)'
;MTKAAKRSVGTKIKIGLNAIGDLSSIGSPSITQEEIDVTTLDSEGGYREFIGGFKDAGEVALSGFFVPGDLGQAAVYAALESGDVQDFEIIYPAALGATWTFPGIVTAYNVTTDLEEAIGFEATIRVAGKPTLNLSPSAGLSALSLTGTGGTLSPSFTTGGYSYTYGGVTAASVTVTATAANHSLKLYVDGAFRQNLTSGTASTALPLTTTAAKKLTIIAQEEGKSSVVYEVVVVKTS
;
A
#
# COMPACT_ATOMS: atom_id res chain seq x y z
N MET A 1 22.92 20.84 15.64
CA MET A 1 22.34 19.98 14.59
C MET A 1 22.04 18.63 15.22
N THR A 2 20.77 18.37 15.54
CA THR A 2 20.36 17.12 16.20
C THR A 2 20.58 15.96 15.21
N LYS A 3 21.38 14.98 15.61
CA LYS A 3 21.79 13.84 14.78
C LYS A 3 20.53 13.14 14.22
N ALA A 4 20.36 13.13 12.89
CA ALA A 4 19.22 12.51 12.21
C ALA A 4 19.30 10.96 12.18
N ALA A 5 20.29 10.36 12.83
CA ALA A 5 20.41 8.93 12.99
C ALA A 5 19.34 8.42 13.96
N LYS A 6 18.23 7.94 13.42
CA LYS A 6 17.14 7.28 14.17
C LYS A 6 17.17 5.79 13.88
N ARG A 7 16.84 4.97 14.88
CA ARG A 7 16.80 3.50 14.75
C ARG A 7 15.79 3.13 13.65
N SER A 8 16.17 2.24 12.74
CA SER A 8 15.31 1.69 11.67
C SER A 8 14.17 0.81 12.20
N VAL A 9 14.22 0.45 13.48
CA VAL A 9 13.23 -0.34 14.20
C VAL A 9 11.84 0.32 14.07
N GLY A 10 10.90 -0.41 13.47
CA GLY A 10 9.53 0.03 13.23
C GLY A 10 9.21 0.40 11.78
N THR A 11 10.18 0.30 10.86
CA THR A 11 9.90 0.40 9.42
C THR A 11 9.06 -0.80 8.98
N LYS A 12 7.98 -0.55 8.24
CA LYS A 12 7.09 -1.60 7.71
C LYS A 12 6.95 -1.41 6.22
N ILE A 13 6.90 -2.49 5.46
CA ILE A 13 6.47 -2.47 4.07
C ILE A 13 5.13 -3.19 3.94
N LYS A 14 4.24 -2.64 3.13
CA LYS A 14 2.94 -3.22 2.79
C LYS A 14 2.88 -3.53 1.31
N ILE A 15 2.22 -4.64 0.99
CA ILE A 15 1.72 -4.94 -0.35
C ILE A 15 0.19 -4.79 -0.32
N GLY A 16 -0.32 -3.76 -1.01
CA GLY A 16 -1.71 -3.34 -0.87
C GLY A 16 -2.07 -3.01 0.59
N LEU A 17 -2.77 -3.92 1.28
CA LEU A 17 -3.17 -3.77 2.69
C LEU A 17 -2.36 -4.62 3.66
N ASN A 18 -1.67 -5.63 3.18
CA ASN A 18 -1.00 -6.59 4.04
C ASN A 18 0.41 -6.09 4.35
N ALA A 19 0.66 -5.81 5.63
CA ALA A 19 2.02 -5.58 6.10
C ALA A 19 2.79 -6.90 6.05
N ILE A 20 3.99 -6.86 5.49
CA ILE A 20 4.88 -8.02 5.47
C ILE A 20 5.52 -8.13 6.86
N GLY A 21 5.23 -9.23 7.55
CA GLY A 21 5.70 -9.49 8.91
C GLY A 21 7.17 -9.86 8.99
N ASP A 22 7.75 -9.64 10.19
CA ASP A 22 9.06 -10.13 10.63
C ASP A 22 10.24 -9.92 9.66
N LEU A 23 10.31 -8.72 9.09
CA LEU A 23 11.43 -8.28 8.26
C LEU A 23 12.59 -7.77 9.11
N SER A 24 13.79 -8.27 8.80
CA SER A 24 15.06 -7.85 9.41
C SER A 24 15.69 -6.69 8.62
N SER A 25 15.45 -6.64 7.30
CA SER A 25 15.92 -5.56 6.43
C SER A 25 14.90 -5.24 5.34
N ILE A 26 14.70 -3.94 5.13
CA ILE A 26 13.87 -3.39 4.07
C ILE A 26 14.76 -2.45 3.26
N GLY A 27 15.02 -2.82 2.01
CA GLY A 27 15.71 -1.95 1.06
C GLY A 27 14.89 -0.70 0.73
N SER A 28 15.50 0.24 0.01
CA SER A 28 14.82 1.41 -0.53
C SER A 28 14.99 1.47 -2.04
N PRO A 29 14.05 2.08 -2.79
CA PRO A 29 14.23 2.31 -4.21
C PRO A 29 15.54 3.07 -4.47
N SER A 30 16.39 2.52 -5.34
CA SER A 30 17.64 3.16 -5.77
C SER A 30 17.42 3.79 -7.13
N ILE A 31 17.05 5.07 -7.12
CA ILE A 31 16.74 5.79 -8.37
C ILE A 31 18.04 6.15 -9.07
N THR A 32 18.26 5.54 -10.22
CA THR A 32 19.36 5.87 -11.14
C THR A 32 18.80 6.52 -12.39
N GLN A 33 19.57 7.43 -13.00
CA GLN A 33 19.19 8.12 -14.21
C GLN A 33 20.24 7.83 -15.27
N GLU A 34 19.81 7.38 -16.44
CA GLU A 34 20.71 7.23 -17.59
C GLU A 34 21.17 8.61 -18.07
N GLU A 35 22.39 8.69 -18.61
CA GLU A 35 22.95 9.90 -19.19
C GLU A 35 23.13 9.69 -20.69
N ILE A 36 22.61 10.61 -21.49
CA ILE A 36 22.85 10.64 -22.94
C ILE A 36 23.89 11.72 -23.18
N ASP A 37 25.05 11.30 -23.68
CA ASP A 37 26.11 12.20 -24.11
C ASP A 37 25.68 12.93 -25.39
N VAL A 38 25.66 14.27 -25.33
CA VAL A 38 25.32 15.16 -26.45
C VAL A 38 26.49 16.05 -26.84
N THR A 39 27.72 15.69 -26.44
CA THR A 39 28.92 16.45 -26.75
C THR A 39 29.06 16.63 -28.26
N THR A 40 29.12 17.88 -28.71
CA THR A 40 29.29 18.21 -30.14
C THR A 40 30.68 18.77 -30.40
N LEU A 41 31.07 18.91 -31.67
CA LEU A 41 32.33 19.55 -32.07
C LEU A 41 32.38 21.04 -31.71
N ASP A 42 31.22 21.64 -31.45
CA ASP A 42 31.07 23.04 -31.04
C ASP A 42 31.04 23.21 -29.50
N SER A 43 31.14 22.11 -28.74
CA SER A 43 31.18 22.13 -27.27
C SER A 43 32.51 22.74 -26.78
N GLU A 44 32.45 24.01 -26.35
CA GLU A 44 33.60 24.74 -25.83
C GLU A 44 33.92 24.37 -24.37
N GLY A 45 35.21 24.34 -24.04
CA GLY A 45 35.68 24.15 -22.66
C GLY A 45 36.12 22.73 -22.29
N GLY A 46 36.04 21.76 -23.21
CA GLY A 46 36.62 20.42 -23.03
C GLY A 46 35.89 19.52 -22.01
N TYR A 47 34.68 19.88 -21.63
CA TYR A 47 33.81 19.07 -20.78
C TYR A 47 32.77 18.35 -21.65
N ARG A 48 32.41 17.13 -21.26
CA ARG A 48 31.29 16.41 -21.88
C ARG A 48 29.97 17.05 -21.46
N GLU A 49 29.05 17.17 -22.41
CA GLU A 49 27.69 17.64 -22.16
C GLU A 49 26.74 16.43 -22.13
N PHE A 50 25.91 16.34 -21.09
CA PHE A 50 24.98 15.23 -20.92
C PHE A 50 23.54 15.75 -20.76
N ILE A 51 22.58 15.05 -21.37
CA ILE A 51 21.15 15.18 -21.05
C ILE A 51 20.69 13.95 -20.28
N GLY A 52 19.76 14.16 -19.33
CA GLY A 52 19.19 13.06 -18.56
C GLY A 52 18.24 12.20 -19.40
N GLY A 53 18.52 10.91 -19.49
CA GLY A 53 17.70 9.88 -20.11
C GLY A 53 16.61 9.33 -19.18
N PHE A 54 16.19 8.08 -19.43
CA PHE A 54 15.19 7.41 -18.61
C PHE A 54 15.69 7.17 -17.18
N LYS A 55 14.75 7.18 -16.24
CA LYS A 55 15.03 6.91 -14.82
C LYS A 55 14.63 5.49 -14.52
N ASP A 56 15.58 4.69 -14.03
CA ASP A 56 15.30 3.38 -13.46
C ASP A 56 15.20 3.54 -11.94
N ALA A 57 14.05 3.18 -11.39
CA ALA A 57 13.78 3.25 -9.96
C ALA A 57 14.40 2.07 -9.18
N GLY A 58 15.03 1.13 -9.89
CA GLY A 58 15.78 0.01 -9.34
C GLY A 58 14.88 -1.05 -8.73
N GLU A 59 15.45 -1.76 -7.75
CA GLU A 59 14.78 -2.86 -7.06
C GLU A 59 14.85 -2.66 -5.54
N VAL A 60 13.82 -3.14 -4.85
CA VAL A 60 13.71 -3.14 -3.40
C VAL A 60 13.86 -4.58 -2.93
N ALA A 61 14.97 -4.88 -2.26
CA ALA A 61 15.19 -6.17 -1.62
C ALA A 61 14.63 -6.18 -0.20
N LEU A 62 13.95 -7.26 0.15
CA LEU A 62 13.42 -7.54 1.48
C LEU A 62 14.09 -8.80 2.01
N SER A 63 14.48 -8.77 3.28
CA SER A 63 14.91 -9.96 4.01
C SER A 63 14.34 -9.98 5.42
N GLY A 64 14.09 -11.17 5.95
CA GLY A 64 13.40 -11.39 7.22
C GLY A 64 13.30 -12.85 7.60
N PHE A 65 12.33 -13.16 8.44
CA PHE A 65 12.01 -14.50 8.88
C PHE A 65 10.68 -14.96 8.27
N PHE A 66 10.62 -16.21 7.86
CA PHE A 66 9.40 -16.80 7.33
C PHE A 66 8.42 -17.08 8.46
N VAL A 67 7.18 -16.57 8.32
CA VAL A 67 6.11 -16.78 9.30
C VAL A 67 4.95 -17.52 8.63
N PRO A 68 4.74 -18.80 8.95
CA PRO A 68 3.64 -19.55 8.38
C PRO A 68 2.30 -18.96 8.85
N GLY A 69 1.55 -18.38 7.90
CA GLY A 69 0.26 -17.74 8.15
C GLY A 69 0.27 -16.21 8.05
N ASP A 70 1.41 -15.58 7.77
CA ASP A 70 1.44 -14.15 7.50
C ASP A 70 0.77 -13.84 6.14
N LEU A 71 -0.28 -13.00 6.19
CA LEU A 71 -1.02 -12.59 5.00
C LEU A 71 -0.17 -11.72 4.07
N GLY A 72 0.85 -11.03 4.61
CA GLY A 72 1.80 -10.24 3.84
C GLY A 72 2.71 -11.12 2.99
N GLN A 73 3.39 -12.10 3.59
CA GLN A 73 4.25 -13.05 2.88
C GLN A 73 3.46 -13.87 1.85
N ALA A 74 2.24 -14.30 2.18
CA ALA A 74 1.36 -14.97 1.22
C ALA A 74 0.98 -14.07 0.03
N ALA A 75 0.74 -12.77 0.28
CA ALA A 75 0.44 -11.82 -0.79
C ALA A 75 1.65 -11.53 -1.69
N VAL A 76 2.88 -11.51 -1.15
CA VAL A 76 4.11 -11.39 -1.96
C VAL A 76 4.27 -12.60 -2.88
N TYR A 77 4.01 -13.81 -2.38
CA TYR A 77 4.05 -15.02 -3.21
C TYR A 77 2.98 -14.98 -4.30
N ALA A 78 1.74 -14.60 -3.97
CA ALA A 78 0.66 -14.47 -4.94
C ALA A 78 0.98 -13.41 -6.02
N ALA A 79 1.63 -12.30 -5.64
CA ALA A 79 2.06 -11.26 -6.58
C ALA A 79 3.19 -11.74 -7.50
N LEU A 80 4.07 -12.62 -7.02
CA LEU A 80 5.07 -13.28 -7.88
C LEU A 80 4.41 -14.22 -8.89
N GLU A 81 3.43 -15.03 -8.47
CA GLU A 81 2.71 -15.93 -9.38
C GLU A 81 1.86 -15.18 -10.41
N SER A 82 1.23 -14.07 -10.03
CA SER A 82 0.39 -13.31 -10.96
C SER A 82 1.22 -12.45 -11.93
N GLY A 83 2.38 -11.97 -11.49
CA GLY A 83 3.24 -11.06 -12.27
C GLY A 83 2.63 -9.67 -12.47
N ASP A 84 1.53 -9.36 -11.78
CA ASP A 84 0.87 -8.06 -11.88
C ASP A 84 1.63 -6.97 -11.12
N VAL A 85 1.48 -5.74 -11.59
CA VAL A 85 1.97 -4.56 -10.86
C VAL A 85 1.13 -4.37 -9.59
N GLN A 86 1.78 -4.48 -8.44
CA GLN A 86 1.19 -4.24 -7.12
C GLN A 86 1.69 -2.91 -6.55
N ASP A 87 0.87 -2.26 -5.73
CA ASP A 87 1.28 -1.06 -5.01
C ASP A 87 1.98 -1.45 -3.70
N PHE A 88 3.20 -0.94 -3.55
CA PHE A 88 4.01 -1.11 -2.34
C PHE A 88 4.11 0.21 -1.57
N GLU A 89 4.02 0.11 -0.25
CA GLU A 89 4.14 1.25 0.66
C GLU A 89 5.15 0.92 1.77
N ILE A 90 6.29 1.64 1.81
CA ILE A 90 7.26 1.58 2.91
C ILE A 90 6.96 2.73 3.88
N ILE A 91 6.52 2.38 5.07
CA ILE A 91 6.22 3.30 6.16
C ILE A 91 7.43 3.34 7.10
N TYR A 92 8.12 4.47 7.14
CA TYR A 92 9.17 4.68 8.14
C TYR A 92 8.58 5.01 9.52
N PRO A 93 9.34 4.82 10.61
CA PRO A 93 8.90 5.15 11.95
C PRO A 93 8.37 6.59 12.05
N ALA A 94 7.38 6.83 12.91
CA ALA A 94 6.74 8.13 13.11
C ALA A 94 7.73 9.26 13.45
N ALA A 95 8.90 8.92 13.97
CA ALA A 95 9.97 9.88 14.23
C ALA A 95 10.61 10.44 12.94
N LEU A 96 10.56 9.72 11.82
CA LEU A 96 10.98 10.18 10.49
C LEU A 96 9.79 10.73 9.68
N GLY A 97 8.57 10.24 9.93
CA GLY A 97 7.34 10.80 9.35
C GLY A 97 7.25 10.70 7.82
N ALA A 98 7.99 9.78 7.22
CA ALA A 98 8.09 9.62 5.77
C ALA A 98 7.51 8.28 5.31
N THR A 99 6.95 8.27 4.10
CA THR A 99 6.42 7.06 3.47
C THR A 99 6.86 7.02 2.01
N TRP A 100 7.46 5.92 1.57
CA TRP A 100 7.65 5.66 0.13
C TRP A 100 6.46 4.89 -0.40
N THR A 101 5.88 5.36 -1.50
CA THR A 101 4.87 4.63 -2.27
C THR A 101 5.40 4.40 -3.67
N PHE A 102 5.34 3.16 -4.15
CA PHE A 102 5.77 2.83 -5.50
C PHE A 102 5.00 1.62 -6.04
N PRO A 103 4.60 1.63 -7.33
CA PRO A 103 4.17 0.43 -8.00
C PRO A 103 5.38 -0.47 -8.26
N GLY A 104 5.22 -1.78 -8.14
CA GLY A 104 6.30 -2.73 -8.39
C GLY A 104 5.78 -4.13 -8.72
N ILE A 105 6.68 -4.96 -9.23
CA ILE A 105 6.42 -6.37 -9.52
C ILE A 105 7.40 -7.19 -8.66
N VAL A 106 6.91 -8.24 -8.01
CA VAL A 106 7.76 -9.18 -7.29
C VAL A 106 8.50 -10.03 -8.30
N THR A 107 9.83 -9.99 -8.30
CA THR A 107 10.68 -10.74 -9.24
C THR A 107 11.32 -11.97 -8.60
N ALA A 108 11.48 -11.96 -7.28
CA ALA A 108 12.00 -13.09 -6.53
C ALA A 108 11.28 -13.28 -5.20
N TYR A 109 11.10 -14.53 -4.81
CA TYR A 109 10.62 -14.97 -3.51
C TYR A 109 11.42 -16.22 -3.15
N ASN A 110 12.15 -16.18 -2.04
CA ASN A 110 12.95 -17.30 -1.56
C ASN A 110 12.68 -17.52 -0.07
N VAL A 111 12.65 -18.79 0.32
CA VAL A 111 12.59 -19.21 1.72
C VAL A 111 13.81 -20.08 1.97
N THR A 112 14.68 -19.63 2.86
CA THR A 112 15.90 -20.35 3.22
C THR A 112 15.67 -21.14 4.50
N THR A 113 16.14 -22.39 4.52
CA THR A 113 16.02 -23.29 5.68
C THR A 113 17.40 -23.86 5.96
N ASP A 114 18.07 -23.36 7.01
CA ASP A 114 19.35 -23.87 7.48
C ASP A 114 19.18 -24.68 8.76
N LEU A 115 20.01 -25.71 8.95
CA LEU A 115 19.85 -26.72 10.01
C LEU A 115 19.91 -26.14 11.44
N GLU A 116 20.61 -25.01 11.62
CA GLU A 116 20.83 -24.36 12.92
C GLU A 116 20.29 -22.92 12.98
N GLU A 117 19.57 -22.45 11.96
CA GLU A 117 19.04 -21.08 11.90
C GLU A 117 17.52 -21.03 11.74
N ALA A 118 16.93 -19.88 12.06
CA ALA A 118 15.52 -19.65 11.81
C ALA A 118 15.25 -19.59 10.30
N ILE A 119 14.07 -20.03 9.86
CA ILE A 119 13.69 -20.01 8.43
C ILE A 119 13.73 -18.56 7.93
N GLY A 120 14.58 -18.29 6.96
CA GLY A 120 14.74 -16.98 6.33
C GLY A 120 13.69 -16.76 5.25
N PHE A 121 13.28 -15.50 5.09
CA PHE A 121 12.41 -15.04 4.03
C PHE A 121 13.13 -13.93 3.26
N GLU A 122 13.22 -14.08 1.94
CA GLU A 122 13.77 -13.07 1.04
C GLU A 122 12.82 -12.80 -0.11
N ALA A 123 12.66 -11.54 -0.48
CA ALA A 123 11.90 -11.16 -1.67
C ALA A 123 12.53 -9.96 -2.37
N THR A 124 12.43 -9.92 -3.70
CA THR A 124 12.89 -8.80 -4.51
C THR A 124 11.72 -8.22 -5.27
N ILE A 125 11.56 -6.90 -5.17
CA ILE A 125 10.50 -6.14 -5.83
C ILE A 125 11.15 -5.18 -6.81
N ARG A 126 10.88 -5.36 -8.10
CA ARG A 126 11.30 -4.41 -9.12
C ARG A 126 10.33 -3.25 -9.19
N VAL A 127 10.82 -2.02 -9.08
CA VAL A 127 9.97 -0.83 -9.08
C VAL A 127 9.50 -0.55 -10.50
N ALA A 128 8.19 -0.56 -10.70
CA ALA A 128 7.53 -0.33 -11.98
C ALA A 128 6.89 1.06 -11.97
N GLY A 129 7.68 2.09 -12.29
CA GLY A 129 7.21 3.47 -12.39
C GLY A 129 7.93 4.43 -11.45
N LYS A 130 7.32 5.60 -11.20
CA LYS A 130 7.92 6.66 -10.39
C LYS A 130 7.67 6.41 -8.90
N PRO A 131 8.68 6.07 -8.09
CA PRO A 131 8.53 6.03 -6.64
C PRO A 131 8.31 7.44 -6.12
N THR A 132 7.40 7.59 -5.15
CA THR A 132 7.04 8.88 -4.56
C THR A 132 7.34 8.85 -3.07
N LEU A 133 8.13 9.82 -2.61
CA LEU A 133 8.40 10.05 -1.20
C LEU A 133 7.36 11.04 -0.65
N ASN A 134 6.45 10.51 0.15
CA ASN A 134 5.42 11.30 0.81
C ASN A 134 5.92 11.71 2.20
N LEU A 135 5.88 13.01 2.47
CA LEU A 135 6.29 13.60 3.76
C LEU A 135 5.08 14.15 4.55
N SER A 136 3.87 14.01 4.00
CA SER A 136 2.63 14.51 4.57
C SER A 136 1.53 13.45 4.43
N PRO A 137 0.71 13.22 5.47
CA PRO A 137 -0.46 12.33 5.37
C PRO A 137 -1.54 12.96 4.49
N SER A 138 -2.29 12.13 3.77
CA SER A 138 -3.50 12.55 3.08
C SER A 138 -4.57 13.02 4.09
N ALA A 139 -5.42 13.97 3.68
CA ALA A 139 -6.55 14.46 4.47
C ALA A 139 -7.61 13.37 4.68
N GLY A 140 -7.63 12.34 3.82
CA GLY A 140 -8.52 11.21 3.90
C GLY A 140 -9.93 11.52 3.42
N LEU A 141 -10.89 10.71 3.86
CA LEU A 141 -12.29 10.86 3.49
C LEU A 141 -12.91 12.11 4.14
N SER A 142 -13.81 12.76 3.40
CA SER A 142 -14.70 13.83 3.91
C SER A 142 -16.10 13.30 4.25
N ALA A 143 -16.48 12.14 3.74
CA ALA A 143 -17.66 11.42 4.16
C ALA A 143 -17.52 9.91 3.92
N LEU A 144 -18.17 9.12 4.78
CA LEU A 144 -18.32 7.68 4.62
C LEU A 144 -19.76 7.31 4.98
N SER A 145 -20.42 6.58 4.10
CA SER A 145 -21.75 6.01 4.36
C SER A 145 -21.85 4.61 3.78
N LEU A 146 -22.64 3.76 4.43
CA LEU A 146 -22.97 2.43 3.94
C LEU A 146 -24.49 2.34 3.83
N THR A 147 -24.95 1.59 2.83
CA THR A 147 -26.37 1.38 2.58
C THR A 147 -26.67 -0.11 2.57
N GLY A 148 -27.61 -0.50 3.44
CA GLY A 148 -28.21 -1.82 3.52
C GLY A 148 -29.29 -1.78 4.58
N THR A 149 -30.45 -2.40 4.31
CA THR A 149 -31.58 -2.46 5.24
C THR A 149 -31.12 -2.90 6.63
N GLY A 150 -31.57 -2.17 7.68
CA GLY A 150 -31.24 -2.43 9.09
C GLY A 150 -29.84 -1.95 9.54
N GLY A 151 -28.93 -1.66 8.62
CA GLY A 151 -27.55 -1.32 8.92
C GLY A 151 -27.36 0.09 9.47
N THR A 152 -26.63 0.21 10.58
CA THR A 152 -26.21 1.50 11.16
C THR A 152 -24.69 1.56 11.30
N LEU A 153 -24.08 2.67 10.89
CA LEU A 153 -22.65 2.90 11.04
C LEU A 153 -22.33 3.43 12.44
N SER A 154 -21.43 2.76 13.15
CA SER A 154 -20.99 3.12 14.50
C SER A 154 -19.46 2.98 14.63
N PRO A 155 -18.75 3.99 15.14
CA PRO A 155 -19.24 5.34 15.43
C PRO A 155 -19.73 6.07 14.16
N SER A 156 -20.41 7.21 14.32
CA SER A 156 -20.69 8.07 13.17
C SER A 156 -19.38 8.55 12.53
N PHE A 157 -19.41 8.78 11.21
CA PHE A 157 -18.22 9.20 10.50
C PHE A 157 -17.68 10.54 11.06
N THR A 158 -16.36 10.59 11.23
CA THR A 158 -15.61 11.80 11.60
C THR A 158 -14.28 11.77 10.87
N THR A 159 -13.72 12.94 10.55
CA THR A 159 -12.48 13.06 9.76
C THR A 159 -11.21 12.54 10.46
N GLY A 160 -11.31 12.16 11.73
CA GLY A 160 -10.24 11.47 12.48
C GLY A 160 -10.57 10.02 12.89
N GLY A 161 -11.72 9.49 12.46
CA GLY A 161 -12.11 8.11 12.70
C GLY A 161 -11.63 7.20 11.58
N TYR A 162 -11.00 6.07 11.93
CA TYR A 162 -10.46 5.12 10.95
C TYR A 162 -11.02 3.71 11.10
N SER A 163 -11.82 3.45 12.15
CA SER A 163 -12.42 2.14 12.40
C SER A 163 -13.90 2.28 12.71
N TYR A 164 -14.71 1.51 12.00
CA TYR A 164 -16.16 1.56 12.06
C TYR A 164 -16.75 0.15 12.05
N THR A 165 -17.95 0.03 12.58
CA THR A 165 -18.80 -1.16 12.51
C THR A 165 -20.12 -0.76 11.86
N TYR A 166 -20.51 -1.47 10.80
CA TYR A 166 -21.82 -1.34 10.18
C TYR A 166 -22.67 -2.54 10.59
N GLY A 167 -23.37 -2.40 11.71
CA GLY A 167 -24.11 -3.49 12.35
C GLY A 167 -25.61 -3.43 12.12
N GLY A 168 -26.31 -4.55 12.35
CA GLY A 168 -27.78 -4.64 12.22
C GLY A 168 -28.26 -4.91 10.80
N VAL A 169 -27.37 -5.26 9.88
CA VAL A 169 -27.71 -5.40 8.45
C VAL A 169 -28.57 -6.65 8.24
N THR A 170 -29.79 -6.46 7.73
CA THR A 170 -30.69 -7.55 7.31
C THR A 170 -30.71 -7.73 5.79
N ALA A 171 -30.19 -6.76 5.04
CA ALA A 171 -30.10 -6.84 3.58
C ALA A 171 -29.19 -7.99 3.09
N ALA A 172 -29.49 -8.50 1.89
CA ALA A 172 -28.68 -9.52 1.21
C ALA A 172 -27.36 -8.96 0.66
N SER A 173 -27.26 -7.64 0.50
CA SER A 173 -26.07 -6.94 0.03
C SER A 173 -25.97 -5.56 0.67
N VAL A 174 -24.76 -5.02 0.71
CA VAL A 174 -24.49 -3.64 1.12
C VAL A 174 -23.71 -2.91 0.03
N THR A 175 -23.87 -1.59 -0.04
CA THR A 175 -22.98 -0.71 -0.82
C THR A 175 -22.26 0.23 0.11
N VAL A 176 -21.05 0.63 -0.27
CA VAL A 176 -20.28 1.65 0.45
C VAL A 176 -20.06 2.86 -0.44
N THR A 177 -20.27 4.04 0.12
CA THR A 177 -20.06 5.33 -0.54
C THR A 177 -19.03 6.11 0.27
N ALA A 178 -17.87 6.31 -0.33
CA ALA A 178 -16.79 7.11 0.24
C ALA A 178 -16.64 8.40 -0.58
N THR A 179 -16.47 9.53 0.11
CA THR A 179 -16.31 10.84 -0.51
C THR A 179 -14.99 11.45 -0.09
N ALA A 180 -14.22 11.92 -1.05
CA ALA A 180 -12.99 12.67 -0.86
C ALA A 180 -12.69 13.52 -2.12
N ALA A 181 -12.03 14.67 -1.97
CA ALA A 181 -11.70 15.54 -3.10
C ALA A 181 -10.28 15.24 -3.60
N ASN A 182 -10.11 14.94 -4.89
CA ASN A 182 -8.80 14.67 -5.51
C ASN A 182 -8.04 13.47 -4.89
N HIS A 183 -8.78 12.44 -4.46
CA HIS A 183 -8.18 11.19 -3.96
C HIS A 183 -8.42 10.04 -4.94
N SER A 184 -7.44 9.14 -5.02
CA SER A 184 -7.65 7.77 -5.47
C SER A 184 -8.25 6.96 -4.32
N LEU A 185 -9.39 6.31 -4.56
CA LEU A 185 -10.11 5.52 -3.57
C LEU A 185 -10.13 4.05 -4.00
N LYS A 186 -9.62 3.15 -3.16
CA LYS A 186 -9.64 1.70 -3.42
C LYS A 186 -10.43 0.96 -2.35
N LEU A 187 -11.28 0.03 -2.76
CA LEU A 187 -12.06 -0.84 -1.87
C LEU A 187 -11.53 -2.27 -1.91
N TYR A 188 -11.29 -2.80 -0.72
CA TYR A 188 -10.97 -4.20 -0.48
C TYR A 188 -12.05 -4.82 0.41
N VAL A 189 -12.34 -6.09 0.20
CA VAL A 189 -13.25 -6.90 1.04
C VAL A 189 -12.50 -8.13 1.48
N ASP A 190 -12.41 -8.33 2.79
CA ASP A 190 -11.67 -9.42 3.43
C ASP A 190 -10.21 -9.50 2.92
N GLY A 191 -9.58 -8.34 2.71
CA GLY A 191 -8.20 -8.21 2.23
C GLY A 191 -8.02 -8.33 0.71
N ALA A 192 -9.02 -8.78 -0.04
CA ALA A 192 -8.95 -8.87 -1.50
C ALA A 192 -9.44 -7.57 -2.17
N PHE A 193 -8.71 -7.10 -3.19
CA PHE A 193 -9.13 -5.94 -3.99
C PHE A 193 -10.48 -6.22 -4.66
N ARG A 194 -11.42 -5.27 -4.56
CA ARG A 194 -12.73 -5.38 -5.21
C ARG A 194 -12.88 -4.40 -6.35
N GLN A 195 -12.61 -3.13 -6.10
CA GLN A 195 -12.77 -2.08 -7.10
C GLN A 195 -12.09 -0.78 -6.67
N ASN A 196 -11.87 0.08 -7.65
CA ASN A 196 -11.70 1.52 -7.40
C ASN A 196 -13.08 2.14 -7.12
N LEU A 197 -13.15 3.08 -6.18
CA LEU A 197 -14.36 3.84 -5.87
C LEU A 197 -14.32 5.20 -6.55
N THR A 198 -15.46 5.65 -7.05
CA THR A 198 -15.65 7.03 -7.48
C THR A 198 -16.17 7.84 -6.29
N SER A 199 -15.53 8.97 -6.00
CA SER A 199 -15.91 9.85 -4.89
C SER A 199 -17.41 10.20 -4.92
N GLY A 200 -18.09 10.03 -3.79
CA GLY A 200 -19.52 10.31 -3.65
C GLY A 200 -20.46 9.33 -4.36
N THR A 201 -19.93 8.26 -4.97
CA THR A 201 -20.72 7.24 -5.67
C THR A 201 -20.68 5.92 -4.90
N ALA A 202 -21.81 5.21 -4.89
CA ALA A 202 -21.90 3.90 -4.27
C ALA A 202 -21.03 2.88 -5.01
N SER A 203 -20.40 1.97 -4.24
CA SER A 203 -19.73 0.80 -4.78
C SER A 203 -20.68 -0.12 -5.52
N THR A 204 -20.13 -1.09 -6.24
CA THR A 204 -20.89 -2.28 -6.64
C THR A 204 -21.46 -2.97 -5.41
N ALA A 205 -22.61 -3.64 -5.57
CA ALA A 205 -23.27 -4.33 -4.47
C ALA A 205 -22.38 -5.45 -3.93
N LEU A 206 -22.07 -5.39 -2.64
CA LEU A 206 -21.25 -6.38 -1.95
C LEU A 206 -22.19 -7.43 -1.35
N PRO A 207 -22.21 -8.67 -1.86
CA PRO A 207 -23.08 -9.70 -1.35
C PRO A 207 -22.67 -10.12 0.07
N LEU A 208 -23.65 -10.22 0.96
CA LEU A 208 -23.49 -10.73 2.31
C LEU A 208 -24.02 -12.16 2.38
N THR A 209 -23.12 -13.14 2.26
CA THR A 209 -23.43 -14.55 2.53
C THR A 209 -23.81 -14.74 4.01
N THR A 210 -24.60 -15.77 4.31
CA THR A 210 -25.24 -16.09 5.62
C THR A 210 -24.45 -15.63 6.87
N THR A 211 -25.15 -15.07 7.86
CA THR A 211 -24.71 -14.63 9.21
C THR A 211 -23.19 -14.59 9.44
N ALA A 212 -22.48 -13.77 8.66
CA ALA A 212 -21.04 -13.59 8.75
C ALA A 212 -20.69 -12.10 8.71
N ALA A 213 -19.60 -11.75 9.39
CA ALA A 213 -19.02 -10.43 9.30
C ALA A 213 -18.13 -10.33 8.05
N LYS A 214 -18.11 -9.16 7.42
CA LYS A 214 -17.23 -8.82 6.29
C LYS A 214 -16.37 -7.63 6.67
N LYS A 215 -15.06 -7.69 6.41
CA LYS A 215 -14.16 -6.55 6.64
C LYS A 215 -14.00 -5.76 5.35
N LEU A 216 -14.53 -4.55 5.32
CA LEU A 216 -14.27 -3.60 4.24
C LEU A 216 -13.07 -2.76 4.61
N THR A 217 -12.16 -2.57 3.67
CA THR A 217 -11.02 -1.67 3.83
C THR A 217 -10.98 -0.69 2.67
N ILE A 218 -11.00 0.60 3.00
CA ILE A 218 -10.98 1.70 2.04
C ILE A 218 -9.67 2.42 2.19
N ILE A 219 -8.91 2.50 1.10
CA ILE A 219 -7.69 3.30 1.04
C ILE A 219 -8.03 4.61 0.33
N ALA A 220 -7.76 5.72 0.98
CA ALA A 220 -7.85 7.06 0.39
C ALA A 220 -6.46 7.65 0.26
N GLN A 221 -6.09 8.06 -0.95
CA GLN A 221 -4.77 8.63 -1.23
C GLN A 221 -4.87 9.86 -2.12
N GLU A 222 -4.40 11.00 -1.62
CA GLU A 222 -4.05 12.15 -2.45
C GLU A 222 -2.72 11.93 -3.17
N GLU A 223 -2.61 12.49 -4.36
CA GLU A 223 -1.36 12.49 -5.11
C GLU A 223 -0.24 13.15 -4.29
N GLY A 224 0.89 12.42 -4.14
CA GLY A 224 2.05 12.91 -3.38
C GLY A 224 1.88 12.92 -1.86
N LYS A 225 0.86 12.23 -1.31
CA LYS A 225 0.66 12.07 0.14
C LYS A 225 0.57 10.60 0.56
N SER A 226 0.85 10.34 1.84
CA SER A 226 0.72 9.00 2.42
C SER A 226 -0.74 8.59 2.52
N SER A 227 -1.03 7.34 2.20
CA SER A 227 -2.39 6.83 2.17
C SER A 227 -3.04 6.79 3.56
N VAL A 228 -4.36 6.98 3.62
CA VAL A 228 -5.16 6.83 4.83
C VAL A 228 -6.07 5.62 4.67
N VAL A 229 -6.05 4.73 5.65
CA VAL A 229 -6.81 3.48 5.62
C VAL A 229 -7.98 3.56 6.59
N TYR A 230 -9.18 3.22 6.08
CA TYR A 230 -10.42 3.13 6.85
C TYR A 230 -10.89 1.69 6.87
N GLU A 231 -11.21 1.17 8.06
CA GLU A 231 -11.74 -0.18 8.26
C GLU A 231 -13.20 -0.12 8.66
N VAL A 232 -14.05 -0.90 7.99
CA VAL A 232 -15.46 -1.04 8.33
C VAL A 232 -15.81 -2.52 8.45
N VAL A 233 -16.19 -2.95 9.65
CA VAL A 233 -16.69 -4.31 9.88
C VAL A 233 -18.21 -4.31 9.65
N VAL A 234 -18.66 -4.95 8.58
CA VAL A 234 -20.08 -5.14 8.30
C VAL A 234 -20.55 -6.40 9.02
N VAL A 235 -21.58 -6.28 9.88
CA VAL A 235 -22.15 -7.39 10.62
C VAL A 235 -23.59 -7.61 10.17
N LYS A 236 -23.83 -8.76 9.53
CA LYS A 236 -25.17 -9.19 9.15
C LYS A 236 -25.89 -9.79 10.36
N THR A 237 -27.07 -9.27 10.66
CA THR A 237 -27.97 -9.84 11.67
C THR A 237 -29.10 -10.55 10.93
N SER A 238 -29.38 -11.80 11.33
CA SER A 238 -30.39 -12.67 10.72
C SER A 238 -31.78 -12.04 10.69
#